data_AF-A0A7G8XCJ9-F1
#
_entry.id   AF-A0A7G8XCJ9-F1
#
_cell.length_a   1.000
_cell.length_b   1.000
_cell.length_c   1.000
_cell.angle_alpha   90.00
_cell.angle_beta   90.00
_cell.angle_gamma   90.00
#
_symmetry.space_group_name_H-M   'P 1'
#
loop_
_entity.id
_entity.type
_entity.pdbx_description
1 polymer ?
#
loop_
_entity_poly.entity_id
_entity_poly.type
_entity_poly.pdbx_seq_one_letter_code
_entity_poly.pdbx_strand_id
1 'polypeptide(L)'
;MDLVKHYISASCISFTFSSLFYLFFSWLKVFPPMDEAMIVHMLIISICIICLIFITHQLPIQNPLILRFIELLDVIIVLLVAGAVFKVFPFTWYDTPFIITTGILTYIVVIIVTFMGNQMSATQINAAIAGKKRGVPID
;
A
#
# COMPACT_ATOMS: atom_id res chain seq x y z
N MET A 1 0.78 -12.31 -12.24
CA MET A 1 0.50 -10.87 -12.43
C MET A 1 1.82 -10.21 -12.76
N ASP A 2 1.93 -9.47 -13.85
CA ASP A 2 3.20 -8.81 -14.23
C ASP A 2 3.67 -7.93 -13.06
N LEU A 3 4.96 -8.01 -12.72
CA LEU A 3 5.56 -7.31 -11.58
C LEU A 3 5.13 -5.84 -11.50
N VAL A 4 5.14 -5.16 -12.64
CA VAL A 4 4.72 -3.76 -12.80
C VAL A 4 3.25 -3.53 -12.42
N LYS A 5 2.35 -4.42 -12.84
CA LYS A 5 0.91 -4.30 -12.52
C LYS A 5 0.66 -4.41 -11.02
N HIS A 6 1.43 -5.27 -10.33
CA HIS A 6 1.34 -5.42 -8.88
C HIS A 6 1.69 -4.12 -8.15
N TYR A 7 2.83 -3.50 -8.47
CA TYR A 7 3.25 -2.26 -7.81
C TYR A 7 2.35 -1.07 -8.14
N ILE A 8 1.86 -0.96 -9.39
CA ILE A 8 0.87 0.07 -9.75
C ILE A 8 -0.40 -0.12 -8.93
N SER A 9 -0.92 -1.34 -8.84
CA SER A 9 -2.13 -1.61 -8.06
C SER A 9 -1.94 -1.30 -6.57
N ALA A 10 -0.78 -1.66 -6.00
CA ALA A 10 -0.43 -1.39 -4.62
C ALA A 10 -0.36 0.13 -4.35
N SER A 11 0.20 0.91 -5.29
CA SER A 11 0.22 2.38 -5.19
C SER A 11 -1.18 2.98 -5.18
N CYS A 12 -2.07 2.53 -6.06
CA CYS A 12 -3.45 3.02 -6.12
C CYS A 12 -4.24 2.66 -4.85
N ILE A 13 -4.10 1.42 -4.35
CA ILE A 13 -4.74 0.97 -3.11
C ILE A 13 -4.21 1.78 -1.94
N SER A 14 -2.88 1.93 -1.83
CA SER A 14 -2.24 2.73 -0.78
C SER A 14 -2.75 4.15 -0.79
N PHE A 15 -2.73 4.83 -1.93
CA PHE A 15 -3.23 6.20 -2.07
C PHE A 15 -4.69 6.34 -1.65
N THR A 16 -5.54 5.42 -2.09
CA THR A 16 -6.99 5.44 -1.79
C THR A 16 -7.22 5.31 -0.29
N PHE A 17 -6.62 4.29 0.35
CA PHE A 17 -6.85 4.05 1.77
C PHE A 17 -6.15 5.06 2.67
N SER A 18 -4.97 5.55 2.31
CA SER A 18 -4.33 6.66 3.02
C SER A 18 -5.19 7.92 2.99
N SER A 19 -5.79 8.25 1.84
CA SER A 19 -6.71 9.37 1.73
C SER A 19 -7.98 9.16 2.56
N LEU A 20 -8.54 7.95 2.57
CA LEU A 20 -9.70 7.62 3.41
C LEU A 20 -9.39 7.73 4.89
N PHE A 21 -8.26 7.20 5.35
CA PHE A 21 -7.86 7.32 6.75
C PHE A 21 -7.55 8.75 7.14
N TYR A 22 -6.92 9.53 6.25
CA TYR A 22 -6.72 10.96 6.46
C TYR A 22 -8.06 11.68 6.66
N LEU A 23 -9.01 11.48 5.75
CA LEU A 23 -10.35 12.06 5.84
C LEU A 23 -11.07 11.63 7.12
N PHE A 24 -10.93 10.38 7.53
CA PHE A 24 -11.49 9.87 8.78
C PHE A 24 -10.90 10.61 10.00
N PHE A 25 -9.58 10.78 10.07
CA PHE A 25 -8.94 11.54 11.15
C PHE A 25 -9.23 13.04 11.08
N SER A 26 -9.41 13.59 9.88
CA SER A 26 -9.87 14.96 9.68
C SER A 26 -11.29 15.16 10.22
N TRP A 27 -12.19 14.20 9.96
CA TRP A 27 -13.55 14.19 10.51
C TRP A 27 -13.57 14.10 12.05
N LEU A 28 -12.63 13.37 12.65
CA LEU A 28 -12.41 13.33 14.10
C LEU A 28 -11.71 14.58 14.66
N LYS A 29 -11.43 15.60 13.82
CA LYS A 29 -10.71 16.84 14.16
C LYS A 29 -9.28 16.62 14.65
N VAL A 30 -8.67 15.49 14.31
CA VAL A 30 -7.25 15.20 14.58
C VAL A 30 -6.37 15.85 13.52
N PHE A 31 -6.77 15.77 12.25
CA PHE A 31 -6.05 16.38 11.13
C PHE A 31 -6.79 17.59 10.56
N PRO A 32 -6.08 18.52 9.90
CA PRO A 32 -6.72 19.60 9.16
C PRO A 32 -7.60 19.06 8.02
N PRO A 33 -8.51 19.89 7.49
CA PRO A 33 -9.29 19.54 6.30
C PRO A 33 -8.36 19.27 5.11
N MET A 34 -8.71 18.26 4.31
CA MET A 34 -7.92 17.86 3.15
C MET A 34 -8.10 18.87 2.01
N ASP A 35 -7.00 19.49 1.60
CA ASP A 35 -6.96 20.41 0.45
C ASP A 35 -6.58 19.68 -0.84
N GLU A 36 -6.90 20.27 -2.00
CA GLU A 36 -6.61 19.72 -3.32
C GLU A 36 -5.11 19.43 -3.50
N ALA A 37 -4.25 20.33 -3.02
CA ALA A 37 -2.81 20.12 -3.05
C ALA A 37 -2.38 18.91 -2.21
N MET A 38 -3.02 18.66 -1.07
CA MET A 38 -2.69 17.53 -0.19
C MET A 38 -3.02 16.19 -0.84
N ILE A 39 -4.06 16.13 -1.68
CA ILE A 39 -4.40 14.94 -2.47
C ILE A 39 -3.24 14.60 -3.42
N VAL A 40 -2.71 15.60 -4.14
CA VAL A 40 -1.57 15.41 -5.05
C VAL A 40 -0.32 14.97 -4.28
N HIS A 41 -0.04 15.59 -3.13
CA HIS A 41 1.09 15.19 -2.30
C HIS A 41 0.95 13.77 -1.76
N MET A 42 -0.25 13.36 -1.33
CA MET A 42 -0.52 11.99 -0.90
C MET A 42 -0.25 10.97 -2.01
N LEU A 43 -0.62 11.30 -3.26
CA LEU A 43 -0.31 10.45 -4.41
C LEU A 43 1.19 10.30 -4.60
N ILE A 44 1.95 11.40 -4.54
CA ILE A 44 3.40 11.41 -4.65
C ILE A 44 4.02 10.56 -3.52
N ILE A 45 3.56 10.73 -2.27
CA ILE A 45 4.03 9.97 -1.12
C ILE A 45 3.78 8.47 -1.34
N SER A 46 2.59 8.07 -1.79
CA SER A 46 2.29 6.67 -2.11
C SER A 46 3.21 6.10 -3.19
N ILE A 47 3.50 6.87 -4.25
CA ILE A 47 4.44 6.46 -5.30
C ILE A 47 5.85 6.28 -4.70
N CYS A 48 6.31 7.23 -3.89
CA CYS A 48 7.62 7.14 -3.22
C CYS A 48 7.73 5.91 -2.33
N ILE A 49 6.71 5.61 -1.52
CA ILE A 49 6.66 4.42 -0.67
C ILE A 49 6.80 3.17 -1.52
N ILE A 50 6.02 3.05 -2.60
CA ILE A 50 6.05 1.88 -3.48
C ILE A 50 7.39 1.74 -4.19
N CYS A 51 8.00 2.84 -4.63
CA CYS A 51 9.36 2.83 -5.18
C CYS A 51 10.39 2.35 -4.16
N LEU A 52 10.29 2.78 -2.89
CA LEU A 52 11.19 2.33 -1.84
C LEU A 52 11.03 0.82 -1.58
N ILE A 53 9.79 0.36 -1.42
CA ILE A 53 9.45 -1.07 -1.23
C ILE A 53 9.95 -1.90 -2.42
N PHE A 54 9.81 -1.40 -3.65
CA PHE A 54 10.36 -2.05 -4.84
C PHE A 54 11.88 -2.24 -4.73
N ILE A 55 12.61 -1.21 -4.30
CA ILE A 55 14.06 -1.31 -4.07
C ILE A 55 14.38 -2.30 -2.94
N THR A 56 13.62 -2.26 -1.84
CA THR A 56 13.76 -3.17 -0.71
C THR A 56 13.59 -4.64 -1.12
N HIS A 57 12.66 -4.93 -2.04
CA HIS A 57 12.49 -6.28 -2.58
C HIS A 57 13.65 -6.77 -3.48
N GLN A 58 14.49 -5.87 -3.99
CA GLN A 58 15.69 -6.25 -4.76
C GLN A 58 16.86 -6.65 -3.83
N LEU A 59 16.77 -6.34 -2.53
CA LEU A 59 17.79 -6.73 -1.57
C LEU A 59 17.68 -8.23 -1.26
N PRO A 60 18.80 -8.96 -1.09
CA PRO A 60 18.81 -10.40 -0.84
C PRO A 60 18.46 -10.72 0.63
N ILE A 61 17.26 -10.31 1.07
CA ILE A 61 16.75 -10.54 2.42
C ILE A 61 16.00 -11.87 2.44
N GLN A 62 16.60 -12.89 3.05
CA GLN A 62 16.04 -14.25 3.04
C GLN A 62 14.90 -14.43 4.06
N ASN A 63 14.86 -13.61 5.12
CA ASN A 63 13.87 -13.75 6.18
C ASN A 63 12.61 -12.92 5.86
N PRO A 64 11.43 -13.56 5.66
CA PRO A 64 10.20 -12.87 5.29
C PRO A 64 9.70 -11.92 6.39
N LEU A 65 9.94 -12.22 7.67
CA LEU A 65 9.53 -11.34 8.77
C LEU A 65 10.36 -10.06 8.78
N ILE A 66 11.67 -10.17 8.52
CA ILE A 66 12.57 -9.02 8.43
C ILE A 66 12.19 -8.15 7.24
N LEU A 67 11.89 -8.76 6.09
CA LEU A 67 11.44 -8.03 4.91
C LEU A 67 10.17 -7.21 5.20
N ARG A 68 9.16 -7.82 5.83
CA ARG A 68 7.90 -7.15 6.20
C ARG A 68 8.09 -6.03 7.22
N PHE A 69 9.05 -6.20 8.13
CA PHE A 69 9.40 -5.16 9.10
C PHE A 69 10.08 -3.97 8.40
N ILE A 70 10.97 -4.22 7.44
CA ILE A 70 11.61 -3.15 6.66
C ILE A 70 10.58 -2.44 5.78
N GLU A 71 9.69 -3.16 5.09
CA GLU A 71 8.59 -2.54 4.32
C GLU A 71 7.75 -1.60 5.21
N LEU A 72 7.44 -2.01 6.44
CA LEU A 72 6.70 -1.18 7.38
C LEU A 72 7.49 0.07 7.80
N LEU A 73 8.80 -0.08 8.04
CA LEU A 73 9.68 1.06 8.31
C LEU A 73 9.76 2.01 7.12
N ASP A 74 9.84 1.50 5.90
CA ASP A 74 9.85 2.29 4.67
C ASP A 74 8.59 3.16 4.58
N VAL A 75 7.41 2.56 4.84
CA VAL A 75 6.13 3.29 4.90
C VAL A 75 6.19 4.40 5.94
N ILE A 76 6.60 4.10 7.18
CA ILE A 76 6.61 5.09 8.27
C ILE A 76 7.62 6.20 7.99
N ILE A 77 8.83 5.87 7.57
CA ILE A 77 9.90 6.83 7.29
C ILE A 77 9.49 7.77 6.17
N VAL A 78 9.00 7.24 5.05
CA VAL A 78 8.59 8.08 3.91
C VAL A 78 7.39 8.95 4.30
N LEU A 79 6.42 8.41 5.03
CA LEU A 79 5.23 9.16 5.43
C LEU A 79 5.56 10.29 6.41
N LEU A 80 6.53 10.09 7.31
CA LEU A 80 7.04 11.15 8.19
C LEU A 80 7.91 12.16 7.44
N VAL A 81 8.89 11.71 6.66
CA VAL A 81 9.84 12.60 5.96
C VAL A 81 9.15 13.39 4.86
N ALA A 82 8.49 12.70 3.92
CA ALA A 82 7.79 13.35 2.82
C ALA A 82 6.56 14.12 3.35
N GLY A 83 5.85 13.58 4.34
CA GLY A 83 4.75 14.30 4.99
C GLY A 83 5.21 15.63 5.61
N ALA A 84 6.41 15.67 6.21
CA ALA A 84 6.98 16.89 6.78
C ALA A 84 7.43 17.88 5.69
N VAL A 85 8.11 17.39 4.65
CA VAL A 85 8.57 18.20 3.51
C VAL A 85 7.40 18.86 2.78
N PHE A 86 6.33 18.10 2.52
CA PHE A 86 5.14 18.58 1.82
C PHE A 86 4.08 19.20 2.73
N LYS A 87 4.33 19.28 4.04
CA LYS A 87 3.40 19.81 5.07
C LYS A 87 2.00 19.18 5.01
N VAL A 88 1.94 17.87 4.73
CA VAL A 88 0.68 17.11 4.60
C VAL A 88 0.06 16.80 5.97
N PHE A 89 0.88 16.69 7.01
CA PHE A 89 0.40 16.41 8.35
C PHE A 89 0.80 17.51 9.33
N PRO A 90 -0.01 17.76 10.37
CA PRO A 90 0.42 18.57 11.49
C PRO A 90 1.48 17.79 12.29
N PHE A 91 2.75 18.16 12.20
CA PHE A 91 3.82 17.52 12.97
C PHE A 91 3.87 18.07 14.39
N THR A 92 2.82 17.79 15.16
CA THR A 92 2.85 17.97 16.62
C THR A 92 3.13 16.63 17.30
N TRP A 93 3.63 16.68 18.53
CA TRP A 93 3.85 15.48 19.34
C TRP A 93 2.57 14.68 19.58
N TYR A 94 1.41 15.34 19.58
CA TYR A 94 0.10 14.71 19.76
C TYR A 94 -0.37 14.00 18.48
N ASP A 95 -0.09 14.57 17.31
CA ASP A 95 -0.61 14.07 16.03
C ASP A 95 0.25 12.95 15.43
N THR A 96 1.54 12.93 15.77
CA THR A 96 2.52 11.91 15.32
C THR A 96 2.04 10.46 15.46
N PRO A 97 1.50 9.99 16.60
CA PRO A 97 0.98 8.63 16.71
C PRO A 97 -0.18 8.34 15.75
N PHE A 98 -1.04 9.32 15.45
CA PHE A 98 -2.13 9.15 14.48
C PHE A 98 -1.57 9.05 13.05
N ILE A 99 -0.55 9.83 12.72
CA ILE A 99 0.17 9.73 11.44
C ILE A 99 0.75 8.33 11.27
N ILE A 100 1.46 7.82 12.27
CA ILE A 100 2.01 6.44 12.25
C ILE A 100 0.89 5.42 12.10
N THR A 101 -0.23 5.60 12.81
CA THR A 101 -1.41 4.73 12.72
C THR A 101 -1.97 4.69 11.30
N THR A 102 -2.06 5.83 10.60
CA THR A 102 -2.50 5.84 9.18
C THR A 102 -1.60 5.00 8.28
N GLY A 103 -0.27 5.10 8.46
CA GLY A 103 0.70 4.33 7.70
C GLY A 103 0.56 2.82 7.95
N ILE A 104 0.49 2.43 9.22
CA ILE A 104 0.31 1.01 9.62
C ILE A 104 -0.99 0.45 9.04
N LEU A 105 -2.13 1.15 9.21
CA LEU A 105 -3.42 0.68 8.72
C LEU A 105 -3.43 0.58 7.19
N THR A 106 -2.87 1.55 6.49
CA THR A 106 -2.77 1.51 5.02
C THR A 106 -1.94 0.29 4.58
N TYR A 107 -0.79 0.07 5.21
CA TYR A 107 0.07 -1.08 4.87
C TYR A 107 -0.63 -2.41 5.08
N ILE A 108 -1.34 -2.59 6.20
CA ILE A 108 -2.14 -3.79 6.47
C ILE A 108 -3.19 -3.99 5.37
N VAL A 109 -3.92 -2.94 4.98
CA VAL A 109 -4.94 -3.01 3.93
C VAL A 109 -4.32 -3.40 2.59
N VAL A 110 -3.18 -2.80 2.21
CA VAL A 110 -2.47 -3.14 0.96
C VAL A 110 -2.11 -4.62 0.94
N ILE A 111 -1.59 -5.18 2.04
CA ILE A 111 -1.29 -6.62 2.14
C ILE A 111 -2.55 -7.45 1.95
N ILE A 112 -3.63 -7.15 2.67
CA ILE A 112 -4.88 -7.91 2.62
C ILE A 112 -5.46 -7.91 1.21
N VAL A 113 -5.62 -6.72 0.60
CA VAL A 113 -6.23 -6.58 -0.73
C VAL A 113 -5.38 -7.29 -1.78
N THR A 114 -4.06 -7.16 -1.68
CA THR A 114 -3.12 -7.83 -2.59
C THR A 114 -3.19 -9.35 -2.46
N PHE A 115 -3.28 -9.87 -1.23
CA PHE A 115 -3.42 -11.30 -0.97
C PHE A 115 -4.74 -11.85 -1.54
N MET A 116 -5.85 -11.14 -1.32
CA MET A 116 -7.16 -11.49 -1.88
C MET A 116 -7.12 -11.48 -3.42
N GLY A 117 -6.51 -10.46 -4.02
CA GLY A 117 -6.36 -10.35 -5.48
C GLY A 117 -5.56 -11.52 -6.08
N ASN A 118 -4.49 -11.93 -5.40
CA ASN A 118 -3.69 -13.08 -5.80
C ASN A 118 -4.49 -14.39 -5.73
N GLN A 119 -5.29 -14.59 -4.68
CA GLN A 119 -6.14 -15.79 -4.56
C GLN A 119 -7.25 -15.85 -5.61
N MET A 120 -7.89 -14.72 -5.91
CA MET A 120 -8.90 -14.65 -6.96
C MET A 120 -8.29 -14.99 -8.33
N SER A 121 -7.12 -14.44 -8.63
CA SER A 121 -6.39 -14.73 -9.87
C SER A 121 -6.01 -16.21 -9.97
N ALA A 122 -5.51 -16.81 -8.88
CA ALA A 122 -5.17 -18.23 -8.85
C ALA A 122 -6.40 -19.12 -9.10
N THR A 123 -7.54 -18.78 -8.49
CA THR A 123 -8.81 -19.50 -8.68
C THR A 123 -9.29 -19.43 -10.13
N GLN A 124 -9.21 -18.25 -10.77
CA GLN A 124 -9.59 -18.08 -12.17
C GLN A 124 -8.69 -18.88 -13.12
N ILE A 125 -7.37 -18.87 -12.90
CA ILE A 125 -6.42 -19.65 -13.69
C ILE A 125 -6.69 -21.16 -13.54
N ASN A 126 -6.90 -21.63 -12.31
CA ASN A 126 -7.20 -23.03 -12.05
C ASN A 126 -8.53 -23.46 -12.68
N ALA A 127 -9.55 -22.61 -12.65
CA ALA A 127 -10.83 -22.85 -13.34
C ALA A 127 -10.65 -22.90 -14.87
N ALA A 128 -9.85 -22.00 -15.45
CA ALA A 128 -9.56 -22.01 -16.89
C ALA A 128 -8.78 -23.26 -17.34
N ILE A 129 -7.80 -23.71 -16.55
CA ILE A 129 -7.04 -24.95 -16.82
C ILE A 129 -7.94 -26.18 -16.68
N ALA A 130 -8.77 -26.24 -15.65
CA ALA A 130 -9.74 -27.32 -15.45
C ALA A 130 -10.78 -27.38 -16.58
N GLY A 131 -11.24 -26.23 -17.05
CA GLY A 131 -12.11 -26.12 -18.23
C GLY A 131 -11.43 -26.62 -19.50
N LYS A 132 -10.14 -26.29 -19.71
CA LYS A 132 -9.35 -26.79 -20.86
C LYS A 132 -9.11 -28.30 -20.80
N LYS A 133 -8.84 -28.86 -19.62
CA LYS A 133 -8.64 -30.31 -19.43
C LYS A 133 -9.91 -31.14 -19.68
N ARG A 134 -11.10 -30.59 -19.41
CA ARG A 134 -12.39 -31.25 -19.73
C ARG A 134 -12.76 -31.25 -21.22
N GLY A 135 -12.07 -30.46 -22.04
CA GLY A 135 -12.30 -30.38 -23.50
C GLY A 135 -11.35 -31.25 -24.33
N VAL A 136 -10.44 -32.01 -23.71
CA VAL A 136 -9.56 -32.95 -24.41
C VAL A 136 -10.15 -34.36 -24.26
N PRO A 137 -10.64 -35.01 -25.34
CA PRO A 137 -10.98 -36.42 -25.31
C PRO A 137 -9.74 -37.21 -24.87
N ILE A 138 -9.91 -38.13 -23.94
CA ILE A 138 -8.89 -39.13 -23.63
C ILE A 138 -9.01 -40.16 -24.76
N ASP A 139 -8.07 -40.13 -25.70
CA ASP A 139 -7.81 -41.23 -26.64
C ASP A 139 -7.06 -42.37 -25.93
#